data_AF-A0A6G4W8N8-F1
#
_entry.id   AF-A0A6G4W8N8-F1
#
_cell.length_a   1.000
_cell.length_b   1.000
_cell.length_c   1.000
_cell.angle_alpha   90.00
_cell.angle_beta   90.00
_cell.angle_gamma   90.00
#
_symmetry.space_group_name_H-M   'P 1'
#
loop_
_entity.id
_entity.type
_entity.pdbx_description
1 polymer ?
#
loop_
_entity_poly.entity_id
_entity_poly.type
_entity_poly.pdbx_seq_one_letter_code
_entity_poly.pdbx_strand_id
1 'polypeptide(L)'
;MVEPRLSVRSAKARDLARRLAERENRSIAEVVERALEAYEIREAGREPASSFYKRLVTSGAADVDLDAIIKEGRQEHAGVDL
;
A
#
# COMPACT_ATOMS: atom_id res chain seq x y z
N MET A 1 -28.12 18.60 -4.47
CA MET A 1 -27.57 17.75 -3.40
C MET A 1 -26.16 18.24 -3.12
N VAL A 2 -25.77 18.46 -1.85
CA VAL A 2 -24.40 18.90 -1.53
C VAL A 2 -23.50 17.67 -1.56
N GLU A 3 -22.52 17.67 -2.47
CA GLU A 3 -21.54 16.60 -2.54
C GLU A 3 -20.68 16.59 -1.26
N PRO A 4 -20.51 15.43 -0.59
CA PRO A 4 -19.74 15.36 0.64
C PRO A 4 -18.29 15.81 0.40
N ARG A 5 -17.88 16.91 1.04
CA ARG A 5 -16.49 17.38 0.95
C ARG A 5 -15.61 16.58 1.90
N LEU A 6 -14.54 16.00 1.36
CA LEU A 6 -13.54 15.30 2.16
C LEU A 6 -12.85 16.27 3.14
N SER A 7 -12.87 15.95 4.43
CA SER A 7 -12.21 16.77 5.47
C SER A 7 -10.98 16.06 6.03
N VAL A 8 -9.80 16.59 5.71
CA VAL A 8 -8.54 16.11 6.27
C VAL A 8 -8.27 16.82 7.61
N ARG A 9 -8.43 16.08 8.72
CA ARG A 9 -8.29 16.64 10.08
C ARG A 9 -6.84 16.77 10.54
N SER A 10 -5.98 15.82 10.19
CA SER A 10 -4.56 15.84 10.56
C SER A 10 -3.81 16.97 9.84
N ALA A 11 -3.04 17.75 10.60
CA ALA A 11 -2.19 18.81 10.05
C ALA A 11 -1.18 18.24 9.04
N LYS A 12 -0.51 17.13 9.41
CA LYS A 12 0.46 16.43 8.55
C LYS A 12 -0.18 15.97 7.22
N ALA A 13 -1.38 15.41 7.28
CA ALA A 13 -2.07 14.94 6.08
C ALA A 13 -2.50 16.11 5.18
N ARG A 14 -2.92 17.23 5.78
CA ARG A 14 -3.27 18.45 5.04
C ARG A 14 -2.07 19.05 4.32
N ASP A 15 -0.92 19.09 4.97
CA ASP A 15 0.31 19.63 4.38
C ASP A 15 0.84 18.72 3.26
N LEU A 16 0.73 17.40 3.42
CA LEU A 16 1.06 16.45 2.36
C LEU A 16 0.14 16.63 1.14
N ALA A 17 -1.18 16.70 1.36
CA ALA A 17 -2.15 16.88 0.28
C ALA A 17 -1.95 18.21 -0.45
N ARG A 18 -1.63 19.29 0.27
CA ARG A 18 -1.32 20.61 -0.33
C ARG A 18 -0.08 20.55 -1.23
N ARG A 19 1.03 19.99 -0.73
CA ARG A 19 2.26 19.87 -1.52
C ARG A 19 2.08 19.03 -2.78
N LEU A 20 1.29 17.96 -2.70
CA LEU A 20 0.99 17.12 -3.86
C LEU A 20 0.08 17.82 -4.87
N ALA A 21 -0.94 18.54 -4.39
CA ALA A 21 -1.85 19.33 -5.23
C ALA A 21 -1.10 20.43 -6.01
N GLU A 22 -0.18 21.13 -5.36
CA GLU A 22 0.67 22.15 -6.00
C GLU A 22 1.57 21.54 -7.09
N ARG A 23 2.20 20.39 -6.81
CA ARG A 23 3.09 19.71 -7.75
C ARG A 23 2.35 19.19 -8.98
N GLU A 24 1.14 18.70 -8.81
CA GLU A 24 0.37 18.03 -9.87
C GLU A 24 -0.64 18.97 -10.55
N ASN A 25 -0.70 20.24 -10.12
CA ASN A 25 -1.64 21.25 -10.58
C ASN A 25 -3.10 20.74 -10.54
N ARG A 26 -3.47 20.15 -9.40
CA ARG A 26 -4.77 19.49 -9.16
C ARG A 26 -5.41 20.00 -7.88
N SER A 27 -6.71 19.74 -7.71
CA SER A 27 -7.37 20.04 -6.45
C SER A 27 -6.93 19.06 -5.34
N ILE A 28 -6.96 19.52 -4.09
CA ILE A 28 -6.68 18.68 -2.91
C ILE A 28 -7.63 17.47 -2.85
N ALA A 29 -8.89 17.64 -3.25
CA ALA A 29 -9.87 16.56 -3.27
C ALA A 29 -9.45 15.44 -4.23
N GLU A 30 -9.16 15.77 -5.49
CA GLU A 30 -8.74 14.80 -6.51
C GLU A 30 -7.45 14.06 -6.12
N VAL A 31 -6.50 14.77 -5.50
CA VAL A 31 -5.26 14.14 -5.03
C VAL A 31 -5.54 13.11 -3.95
N VAL A 32 -6.39 13.44 -2.98
CA VAL A 32 -6.67 12.50 -1.87
C VAL A 32 -7.50 11.32 -2.35
N GLU A 33 -8.49 11.53 -3.21
CA GLU A 33 -9.28 10.46 -3.81
C GLU A 33 -8.40 9.47 -4.58
N ARG A 34 -7.54 9.98 -5.47
CA ARG A 34 -6.58 9.14 -6.21
C ARG A 34 -5.58 8.43 -5.31
N ALA A 35 -5.13 9.09 -4.24
CA ALA A 35 -4.22 8.48 -3.28
C ALA A 35 -4.90 7.33 -2.50
N LEU A 36 -6.17 7.48 -2.15
CA LEU A 36 -6.95 6.44 -1.48
C LEU A 36 -7.25 5.27 -2.43
N GLU A 37 -7.62 5.54 -3.68
CA GLU A 37 -7.82 4.52 -4.71
C GLU A 37 -6.51 3.74 -4.97
N ALA A 38 -5.39 4.45 -5.09
CA ALA A 38 -4.08 3.81 -5.25
C ALA A 38 -3.69 2.97 -4.02
N TYR A 39 -4.01 3.45 -2.80
CA TYR A 39 -3.81 2.68 -1.58
C TYR A 39 -4.67 1.42 -1.56
N GLU A 40 -5.95 1.51 -1.93
CA GLU A 40 -6.85 0.37 -2.02
C GLU A 40 -6.33 -0.69 -3.02
N ILE A 41 -5.94 -0.28 -4.22
CA ILE A 41 -5.37 -1.19 -5.23
C ILE A 41 -4.08 -1.84 -4.71
N ARG A 42 -3.24 -1.09 -4.00
CA ARG A 42 -1.94 -1.58 -3.53
C ARG A 42 -2.07 -2.50 -2.32
N GLU A 43 -2.95 -2.17 -1.37
CA GLU A 43 -2.98 -2.76 -0.03
C GLU A 43 -4.25 -3.60 0.24
N ALA A 44 -5.39 -3.26 -0.36
CA ALA A 44 -6.67 -3.91 -0.07
C ALA A 44 -7.09 -4.93 -1.15
N GLY A 45 -6.69 -4.72 -2.41
CA GLY A 45 -6.95 -5.64 -3.52
C GLY A 45 -5.90 -6.75 -3.68
N ARG A 46 -4.76 -6.64 -2.98
CA ARG A 46 -3.70 -7.66 -3.03
C ARG A 46 -3.86 -8.64 -1.89
N GLU A 47 -3.84 -9.92 -2.23
CA GLU A 47 -3.67 -10.96 -1.23
C GLU A 47 -2.33 -10.75 -0.51
N PRO A 48 -2.29 -10.83 0.84
CA PRO A 48 -1.04 -10.82 1.57
C PRO A 48 -0.10 -11.90 1.03
N ALA A 49 1.19 -11.58 0.85
CA ALA A 49 2.16 -12.52 0.30
C ALA A 49 2.13 -13.88 1.01
N SER A 50 1.98 -13.88 2.34
CA SER A 50 1.81 -15.10 3.14
C SER A 50 0.58 -15.94 2.75
N SER A 51 -0.57 -15.29 2.51
CA SER A 51 -1.79 -15.96 2.09
C SER A 51 -1.66 -16.49 0.66
N PHE A 52 -0.99 -15.74 -0.22
CA PHE A 52 -0.69 -16.16 -1.60
C PHE A 52 0.18 -17.41 -1.62
N TYR A 53 1.30 -17.43 -0.89
CA TYR A 53 2.19 -18.59 -0.86
C TYR A 53 1.51 -19.79 -0.21
N LYS A 54 0.74 -19.59 0.86
CA LYS A 54 -0.04 -20.65 1.48
C LYS A 54 -1.08 -21.25 0.53
N ARG A 55 -1.80 -20.41 -0.23
CA ARG A 55 -2.71 -20.88 -1.27
C ARG A 55 -1.96 -21.59 -2.39
N LEU A 56 -0.80 -21.08 -2.81
CA LEU A 56 0.02 -21.69 -3.86
C LEU A 56 0.51 -23.08 -3.47
N VAL A 57 1.02 -23.26 -2.25
CA VAL A 57 1.40 -24.57 -1.69
C VAL A 57 0.20 -25.52 -1.59
N THR A 58 -0.98 -25.00 -1.26
CA THR A 58 -2.21 -25.81 -1.15
C THR A 58 -2.81 -26.18 -2.51
N SER A 59 -2.64 -25.32 -3.54
CA SER A 59 -3.29 -25.45 -4.86
C SER A 59 -2.39 -26.04 -5.96
N GLY A 60 -1.08 -26.08 -5.75
CA GLY A 60 -0.11 -26.63 -6.69
C GLY A 60 0.79 -27.66 -6.03
N ALA A 61 0.85 -28.85 -6.63
CA ALA A 61 1.72 -29.97 -6.27
C ALA A 61 3.21 -29.62 -6.40
N ALA A 62 3.73 -28.82 -5.47
CA ALA A 62 5.15 -28.59 -5.33
C ALA A 62 5.58 -29.08 -3.94
N ASP A 63 6.42 -30.10 -3.88
CA ASP A 63 7.21 -30.52 -2.70
C ASP A 63 8.25 -29.44 -2.32
N VAL A 64 7.87 -28.17 -2.42
CA VAL A 64 8.75 -27.02 -2.20
C VAL A 64 8.17 -26.20 -1.05
N ASP A 65 8.86 -26.27 0.08
CA ASP A 65 8.58 -25.42 1.23
C ASP A 65 9.06 -23.99 0.95
N LEU A 66 8.15 -23.18 0.41
CA LEU A 66 8.42 -21.78 0.10
C LEU A 66 8.64 -20.93 1.35
N ASP A 67 8.07 -21.29 2.51
CA ASP A 67 8.32 -20.59 3.77
C ASP A 67 9.77 -20.77 4.22
N ALA A 68 10.34 -21.97 4.01
CA ALA A 68 11.76 -22.23 4.23
C ALA A 68 12.63 -21.38 3.29
N ILE A 69 12.32 -21.36 1.99
CA ILE A 69 13.08 -20.58 0.99
C ILE A 69 13.01 -19.08 1.25
N ILE A 70 11.84 -18.55 1.61
CA ILE A 70 11.67 -17.13 1.92
C ILE A 70 12.48 -16.76 3.16
N LYS A 71 12.47 -17.60 4.21
CA LYS A 71 13.30 -17.37 5.40
C LYS A 71 14.79 -17.41 5.08
N GLU A 72 15.22 -18.36 4.25
CA GLU A 72 16.62 -18.48 3.82
C GLU A 72 17.07 -17.29 2.96
N GLY A 73 16.22 -16.85 2.02
CA GLY A 73 16.52 -15.73 1.12
C GLY A 73 16.25 -14.34 1.70
N ARG A 74 15.63 -14.23 2.88
CA ARG A 74 15.31 -12.95 3.50
C ARG A 74 16.58 -12.30 4.04
N GLN A 75 17.10 -11.33 3.29
CA GLN A 75 18.06 -10.38 3.83
C GLN A 75 17.32 -9.30 4.62
N GLU A 76 17.51 -9.31 5.93
CA GLU A 76 17.01 -8.24 6.79
C GLU A 76 17.79 -6.95 6.48
N HIS A 77 17.17 -6.04 5.75
CA HIS A 77 17.72 -4.70 5.59
C HIS A 77 17.68 -4.00 6.95
N ALA A 78 18.85 -3.74 7.52
CA ALA A 78 19.03 -3.15 8.86
C ALA A 78 18.53 -1.69 9.00
N GLY A 79 17.79 -1.18 8.01
CA GLY A 79 17.46 0.25 7.94
C GLY A 79 18.71 1.10 7.72
N VAL A 80 18.51 2.41 7.64
CA VAL A 80 19.62 3.38 7.66
C VAL A 80 19.91 3.68 9.12
N ASP A 81 21.18 3.64 9.53
CA ASP A 81 21.60 4.12 10.86
C ASP A 81 21.19 5.59 10.99
N LEU A 82 20.29 5.88 11.94
CA LEU A 82 19.78 7.22 12.23
C LEU A 82 20.59 7.89 13.34
#